data_AF-A0A521Y379-F1
#
_entry.id   AF-A0A521Y379-F1
#
_cell.length_a   1.000
_cell.length_b   1.000
_cell.length_c   1.000
_cell.angle_alpha   90.00
_cell.angle_beta   90.00
_cell.angle_gamma   90.00
#
_symmetry.space_group_name_H-M   'P 1'
#
loop_
_entity.id
_entity.type
_entity.pdbx_description
1 polymer ?
#
loop_
_entity_poly.entity_id
_entity_poly.type
_entity_poly.pdbx_seq_one_letter_code
_entity_poly.pdbx_strand_id
1 'polypeptide(L)' 'FKQAVQTAGGRVIFFYMLMGEWDIASLIEVADDATAARILLGNGTLGNVRTHTMKAFTEEEFRTIIGSL' A
#
# COMPACT_ATOMS: atom_id res chain seq x y z
N PHE A 1 9.94 -4.31 -3.77
CA PHE A 1 8.92 -3.46 -3.11
C PHE A 1 9.44 -2.12 -2.58
N LYS A 2 10.16 -2.03 -1.44
CA LYS A 2 10.54 -0.72 -0.83
C LYS A 2 11.25 0.24 -1.77
N GLN A 3 12.21 -0.26 -2.56
CA GLN A 3 12.92 0.55 -3.56
C GLN A 3 11.97 1.09 -4.64
N ALA A 4 11.02 0.29 -5.12
CA ALA A 4 10.03 0.73 -6.12
C ALA A 4 9.13 1.86 -5.57
N VAL A 5 8.76 1.79 -4.29
CA VAL A 5 8.00 2.86 -3.60
C VAL A 5 8.82 4.15 -3.58
N GLN A 6 10.09 4.08 -3.17
CA GLN A 6 10.98 5.25 -3.11
C GLN A 6 11.25 5.85 -4.50
N THR A 7 11.47 5.01 -5.51
CA THR A 7 11.65 5.46 -6.91
C THR A 7 10.42 6.18 -7.45
N ALA A 8 9.22 5.80 -6.99
CA ALA A 8 7.98 6.49 -7.32
C ALA A 8 7.71 7.75 -6.47
N GLY A 9 8.67 8.19 -5.65
CA GLY A 9 8.52 9.33 -4.75
C GLY A 9 7.64 9.06 -3.53
N GLY A 10 7.29 7.80 -3.28
CA GLY A 10 6.48 7.38 -2.14
C GLY A 10 7.29 7.12 -0.88
N ARG A 11 6.56 6.93 0.23
CA ARG A 11 7.10 6.64 1.55
C ARG A 11 6.56 5.31 2.06
N VAL A 12 7.43 4.50 2.68
CA VAL A 12 7.00 3.29 3.39
C VAL A 12 6.77 3.68 4.86
N ILE A 13 5.51 3.64 5.30
CA ILE A 13 5.10 4.00 6.66
C ILE A 13 5.51 2.92 7.65
N PHE A 14 5.19 1.67 7.32
CA PHE A 14 5.66 0.51 8.05
C PHE A 14 5.86 -0.70 7.14
N PHE A 15 6.66 -1.63 7.63
CA PHE A 15 6.90 -2.93 7.01
C PHE A 15 7.19 -3.93 8.12
N TYR A 16 6.25 -4.83 8.37
CA TYR A 16 6.37 -5.86 9.40
C TYR A 16 6.33 -7.24 8.77
N MET A 17 7.16 -8.14 9.30
CA MET A 17 6.98 -9.57 9.13
C MET A 17 5.87 -10.02 10.08
N LEU A 18 4.98 -10.85 9.56
CA LEU A 18 3.86 -11.42 10.28
C LEU A 18 4.05 -12.93 10.41
N MET A 19 3.41 -13.51 11.43
CA MET A 19 3.36 -14.96 11.66
C MET A 19 1.90 -15.39 11.54
N GLY A 20 1.43 -15.67 10.32
CA GLY A 20 0.01 -15.95 10.04
C GLY A 20 -0.26 -16.22 8.56
N GLU A 21 -1.45 -15.86 8.08
CA GLU A 21 -1.88 -16.07 6.69
C GLU A 21 -1.01 -15.33 5.65
N TRP A 22 -0.43 -14.20 6.05
CA TRP A 22 0.48 -13.41 5.20
C TRP A 22 1.85 -13.31 5.87
N ASP A 23 2.91 -13.30 5.07
CA ASP A 23 4.28 -13.14 5.57
C ASP A 23 4.63 -11.69 5.92
N ILE A 24 3.97 -10.72 5.26
CA ILE A 24 4.30 -9.30 5.34
C ILE A 24 3.02 -8.44 5.40
N ALA A 25 3.02 -7.43 6.28
CA ALA A 25 2.14 -6.27 6.16
C ALA A 25 2.95 -4.98 5.96
N SER A 26 2.51 -4.15 5.04
CA SER A 26 3.12 -2.85 4.76
C SER A 26 2.07 -1.82 4.43
N LEU A 27 2.26 -0.61 4.94
CA LEU A 27 1.53 0.58 4.54
C LEU A 27 2.50 1.52 3.84
N ILE A 28 2.08 2.00 2.67
CA ILE A 28 2.83 2.97 1.86
C ILE A 28 1.95 4.19 1.61
N GLU A 29 2.60 5.33 1.49
CA GLU A 29 2.00 6.59 1.09
C GLU A 29 2.59 7.00 -0.25
N VAL A 30 1.72 7.28 -1.22
CA VAL A 30 2.08 7.66 -2.59
C VAL A 30 1.14 8.76 -3.05
N ALA A 31 1.50 9.46 -4.13
CA ALA A 31 0.75 10.62 -4.60
C ALA A 31 -0.69 10.32 -5.04
N ASP A 32 -0.92 9.13 -5.62
CA ASP A 32 -2.22 8.76 -6.19
C ASP A 32 -2.38 7.23 -6.33
N ASP A 33 -3.63 6.78 -6.54
CA ASP A 33 -3.98 5.36 -6.67
C ASP A 33 -3.34 4.68 -7.88
N ALA A 34 -3.10 5.41 -8.99
CA ALA A 34 -2.47 4.84 -10.17
C ALA A 34 -0.97 4.59 -9.93
N THR A 35 -0.31 5.44 -9.15
CA THR A 35 1.06 5.23 -8.66
C THR A 35 1.13 3.99 -7.76
N ALA A 36 0.19 3.82 -6.83
CA ALA A 36 0.09 2.60 -6.01
C ALA A 36 -0.09 1.34 -6.88
N ALA A 37 -1.02 1.39 -7.84
CA ALA A 37 -1.30 0.27 -8.74
C ALA A 37 -0.08 -0.14 -9.57
N ARG A 38 0.68 0.82 -10.13
CA ARG A 38 1.92 0.53 -10.88
C ARG A 38 2.95 -0.20 -10.03
N ILE A 39 3.15 0.23 -8.78
CA ILE A 39 4.09 -0.41 -7.86
C ILE A 39 3.65 -1.84 -7.55
N LEU A 40 2.36 -2.05 -7.25
CA LEU A 40 1.82 -3.35 -6.85
C LEU A 40 1.80 -4.35 -8.01
N LEU A 41 1.36 -3.91 -9.20
CA LEU A 41 1.37 -4.73 -10.41
C LEU A 41 2.81 -5.07 -10.82
N GLY A 42 3.72 -4.10 -10.81
CA GLY A 42 5.14 -4.33 -11.09
C GLY A 42 5.82 -5.25 -10.08
N ASN A 43 5.39 -5.24 -8.82
CA ASN A 43 5.87 -6.20 -7.83
C ASN A 43 5.28 -7.61 -8.08
N GLY A 44 4.04 -7.70 -8.54
CA GLY A 44 3.39 -8.97 -8.89
C GLY A 44 4.02 -9.67 -10.10
N THR A 45 4.56 -8.94 -11.08
CA THR A 45 5.21 -9.54 -12.26
C THR A 45 6.51 -10.29 -11.92
N LEU A 46 7.12 -10.01 -10.77
CA LEU A 46 8.31 -10.72 -10.29
C LEU A 46 7.99 -12.16 -9.85
N GLY A 47 6.71 -12.50 -9.64
CA GLY A 47 6.25 -13.87 -9.36
C GLY A 47 6.61 -14.43 -7.99
N ASN A 48 7.30 -13.66 -7.14
CA ASN A 48 7.77 -14.10 -5.83
C ASN A 48 6.78 -13.83 -4.69
N VAL A 49 5.76 -13.00 -4.90
CA VAL A 49 4.72 -12.70 -3.91
C VAL A 49 3.36 -12.50 -4.55
N ARG A 50 2.29 -12.80 -3.80
CA ARG A 50 0.92 -12.41 -4.12
C ARG A 50 0.46 -11.36 -3.12
N THR A 51 -0.02 -10.23 -3.60
CA THR A 51 -0.45 -9.12 -2.74
C THR A 51 -1.96 -9.14 -2.51
N HIS A 52 -2.38 -8.76 -1.30
CA HIS A 52 -3.75 -8.33 -1.01
C HIS A 52 -3.71 -6.83 -0.76
N THR A 53 -4.37 -6.05 -1.62
CA THR A 53 -4.28 -4.57 -1.60
C THR A 53 -5.51 -3.98 -0.96
N MET A 54 -5.31 -3.13 0.04
CA MET A 54 -6.37 -2.36 0.70
C MET A 54 -6.05 -0.88 0.62
N LYS A 55 -7.06 -0.05 0.34
CA LYS A 55 -6.94 1.40 0.47
C LYS A 55 -7.14 1.78 1.93
N ALA A 56 -6.14 2.43 2.52
CA ALA A 56 -6.23 3.01 3.84
C ALA A 56 -6.75 4.44 3.72
N PHE A 57 -7.85 4.75 4.40
CA PHE A 57 -8.28 6.12 4.61
C PHE A 57 -7.68 6.62 5.93
N THR A 58 -7.21 7.85 5.91
CA THR A 58 -6.86 8.59 7.12
C THR A 58 -8.11 8.80 7.99
N GLU A 59 -7.89 9.10 9.27
CA GLU A 59 -9.01 9.43 10.17
C GLU A 59 -9.81 10.65 9.68
N GLU A 60 -9.14 11.64 9.09
CA GLU A 60 -9.76 12.84 8.53
C GLU A 60 -10.66 12.51 7.32
N GLU A 61 -10.17 11.71 6.37
CA GLU A 61 -10.96 11.23 5.24
C GLU A 61 -12.16 10.41 5.72
N PHE A 62 -11.95 9.50 6.68
CA PHE A 62 -13.02 8.73 7.29
C PHE A 62 -14.12 9.62 7.91
N ARG A 63 -13.74 10.64 8.69
CA ARG A 63 -14.68 11.60 9.28
C ARG A 63 -15.46 12.39 8.22
N THR A 64 -14.77 12.78 7.14
CA THR A 64 -15.40 13.46 6.01
C THR A 64 -16.42 12.57 5.31
N ILE A 65 -16.08 11.30 5.07
CA ILE A 65 -16.99 10.31 4.46
C ILE A 65 -18.24 10.13 5.32
N ILE A 66 -18.09 9.90 6.62
CA ILE A 66 -19.23 9.72 7.54
C ILE A 66 -20.09 10.98 7.63
N GLY A 67 -19.50 12.18 7.61
CA GLY A 67 -20.24 13.44 7.60
C GLY A 67 -21.03 13.71 6.32
N SER A 68 -20.80 12.95 5.25
CA SER A 68 -21.50 13.06 3.96
C SER A 68 -22.64 12.06 3.77
N LEU A 69 -22.87 11.16 4.75
CA LEU A 69 -23.98 10.21 4.78
C LEU A 69 -25.23 10.83 5.41
#